data_AF-A0A926N8X4-F1
#
_entry.id   AF-A0A926N8X4-F1
#
_cell.length_a   1.000
_cell.length_b   1.000
_cell.length_c   1.000
_cell.angle_alpha   90.00
_cell.angle_beta   90.00
_cell.angle_gamma   90.00
#
_symmetry.space_group_name_H-M   'P 1'
#
loop_
_entity.id
_entity.type
_entity.pdbx_description
1 polymer ?
#
loop_
_entity_poly.entity_id
_entity_poly.type
_entity_poly.pdbx_seq_one_letter_code
_entity_poly.pdbx_strand_id
1 'polypeptide(L)'
;MDTGTHVVMGVALGGLATLDPMVGIETETAAAVMIGTIIGSQAPDIDTILKLRNNAIYIRNHRGITHSIPAVFIWPLLVTGLIMFFFQNVDIFHVWAWTFIAVILHVFVDIFNAYGTQALRPFSKKWVALGVINTFDPFIFTIHMVGIFIWLFGAHPGYTFLTMYAVIVGYYILRFIMKRQIIHDLKQQVGKIEQIIISPTIKFRQWRVAVISEKHFYVARAMNGKVVILDRYKRVPLPETKTIKAAMKDKNISAFLSFSPVYRWEVDEYKDHSEVRFIDLRYRSKGYYPFVAIVQLDNDLEIVSSYTGWIFSEEKLRKKLHLIPD
;
A
#
# COMPACT_ATOMS: atom_id res chain seq x y z
N MET A 1 4.85 1.96 -3.70
CA MET A 1 5.73 0.86 -3.27
C MET A 1 6.24 1.30 -1.90
N ASP A 2 7.34 0.80 -1.40
CA ASP A 2 8.02 1.43 -0.29
C ASP A 2 8.86 2.63 -0.77
N THR A 3 9.21 3.50 0.16
CA THR A 3 10.03 4.70 -0.06
C THR A 3 11.35 4.37 -0.75
N GLY A 4 12.03 3.29 -0.36
CA GLY A 4 13.32 2.91 -0.92
C GLY A 4 13.23 2.55 -2.40
N THR A 5 12.22 1.77 -2.80
CA THR A 5 12.00 1.46 -4.22
C THR A 5 11.70 2.72 -5.04
N HIS A 6 10.91 3.64 -4.49
CA HIS A 6 10.63 4.91 -5.15
C HIS A 6 11.87 5.80 -5.33
N VAL A 7 12.84 5.77 -4.41
CA VAL A 7 14.11 6.50 -4.57
C VAL A 7 14.89 5.96 -5.75
N VAL A 8 15.08 4.64 -5.82
CA VAL A 8 15.88 4.02 -6.90
C VAL A 8 15.18 4.15 -8.26
N MET A 9 13.84 4.19 -8.27
CA MET A 9 13.06 4.52 -9.47
C MET A 9 13.31 5.97 -9.93
N GLY A 10 13.33 6.93 -9.00
CA GLY A 10 13.64 8.33 -9.31
C GLY A 10 15.04 8.50 -9.90
N VAL A 11 16.06 7.86 -9.30
CA VAL A 11 17.43 7.88 -9.83
C VAL A 11 17.50 7.26 -11.23
N ALA A 12 16.85 6.11 -11.44
CA ALA A 12 16.84 5.45 -12.75
C ALA A 12 16.10 6.28 -13.82
N LEU A 13 15.02 6.97 -13.45
CA LEU A 13 14.35 7.93 -14.33
C LEU A 13 15.25 9.12 -14.66
N GLY A 14 15.94 9.70 -13.68
CA GLY A 14 16.90 10.78 -13.91
C GLY A 14 18.07 10.34 -14.81
N GLY A 15 18.54 9.10 -14.65
CA GLY A 15 19.54 8.52 -15.55
C GLY A 15 19.02 8.26 -16.95
N LEU A 16 17.77 7.82 -17.11
CA LEU A 16 17.12 7.69 -18.42
C LEU A 16 16.92 9.06 -19.07
N ALA A 17 16.63 10.09 -18.28
CA ALA A 17 16.40 11.44 -18.75
C ALA A 17 17.63 12.06 -19.45
N THR A 18 18.83 11.55 -19.22
CA THR A 18 20.03 12.04 -19.95
C THR A 18 20.01 11.71 -21.44
N LEU A 19 19.05 10.89 -21.91
CA LEU A 19 18.79 10.69 -23.34
C LEU A 19 18.09 11.88 -23.99
N ASP A 20 17.42 12.70 -23.19
CA ASP A 20 16.82 13.94 -23.63
C ASP A 20 17.94 14.95 -23.96
N PRO A 21 18.04 15.45 -25.20
CA PRO A 21 19.15 16.32 -25.59
C PRO A 21 19.27 17.57 -24.72
N MET A 22 18.16 18.15 -24.27
CA MET A 22 18.19 19.36 -23.42
C MET A 22 18.75 19.04 -22.03
N VAL A 23 18.53 17.82 -21.54
CA VAL A 23 19.05 17.35 -20.26
C VAL A 23 20.50 16.87 -20.39
N GLY A 24 20.85 16.18 -21.47
CA GLY A 24 22.17 15.58 -21.67
C GLY A 24 23.28 16.58 -22.04
N ILE A 25 22.92 17.74 -22.62
CA ILE A 25 23.88 18.78 -23.04
C ILE A 25 24.21 19.72 -21.87
N GLU A 26 23.20 20.10 -21.07
CA GLU A 26 23.35 21.10 -20.01
C GLU A 26 23.50 20.44 -18.63
N THR A 27 24.68 20.56 -18.02
CA THR A 27 24.97 19.92 -16.72
C THR A 27 24.08 20.44 -15.58
N GLU A 28 23.70 21.71 -15.59
CA GLU A 28 22.80 22.30 -14.59
C GLU A 28 21.38 21.74 -14.73
N THR A 29 20.84 21.69 -15.96
CA THR A 29 19.55 21.07 -16.28
C THR A 29 19.56 19.58 -15.93
N ALA A 30 20.64 18.85 -16.22
CA ALA A 30 20.80 17.45 -15.82
C ALA A 30 20.67 17.24 -14.31
N ALA A 31 21.35 18.07 -13.51
CA ALA A 31 21.28 18.00 -12.05
C ALA A 31 19.87 18.33 -11.54
N ALA A 32 19.24 19.38 -12.09
CA ALA A 32 17.88 19.77 -11.74
C ALA A 32 16.86 18.68 -12.08
N VAL A 33 16.97 18.03 -13.24
CA VAL A 33 16.12 16.88 -13.62
C VAL A 33 16.35 15.68 -12.70
N MET A 34 17.59 15.36 -12.33
CA MET A 34 17.88 14.28 -11.37
C MET A 34 17.22 14.55 -10.01
N ILE A 35 17.35 15.77 -9.49
CA ILE A 35 16.70 16.17 -8.23
C ILE A 35 15.17 16.09 -8.38
N GLY A 36 14.63 16.61 -9.48
CA GLY A 36 13.19 16.61 -9.76
C GLY A 36 12.60 15.21 -9.86
N THR A 37 13.27 14.27 -10.54
CA THR A 37 12.82 12.88 -10.65
C THR A 37 12.87 12.13 -9.32
N ILE A 38 13.89 12.38 -8.48
CA ILE A 38 13.98 11.80 -7.13
C ILE A 38 12.88 12.36 -6.22
N ILE A 39 12.73 13.69 -6.13
CA ILE A 39 11.72 14.33 -5.27
C ILE A 39 10.31 14.01 -5.80
N GLY A 40 10.09 14.08 -7.10
CA GLY A 40 8.81 13.75 -7.74
C GLY A 40 8.39 12.31 -7.48
N SER A 41 9.35 11.38 -7.45
CA SER A 41 9.11 9.98 -7.09
C SER A 41 8.78 9.77 -5.61
N GLN A 42 8.89 10.79 -4.75
CA GLN A 42 8.55 10.73 -3.32
C GLN A 42 7.37 11.62 -2.93
N ALA A 43 7.10 12.68 -3.70
CA ALA A 43 6.15 13.72 -3.36
C ALA A 43 4.74 13.19 -2.99
N PRO A 44 4.15 12.19 -3.69
CA PRO A 44 2.84 11.66 -3.29
C PRO A 44 2.82 11.00 -1.90
N ASP A 45 3.93 10.42 -1.44
CA ASP A 45 4.05 9.73 -0.15
C ASP A 45 4.41 10.66 1.03
N ILE A 46 4.44 11.99 0.82
CA ILE A 46 4.65 12.97 1.90
C ILE A 46 3.54 12.91 2.97
N ASP A 47 2.38 12.34 2.64
CA ASP A 47 1.30 12.07 3.59
C ASP A 47 1.68 11.09 4.72
N THR A 48 2.82 10.42 4.61
CA THR A 48 3.41 9.63 5.70
C THR A 48 3.72 10.47 6.95
N ILE A 49 3.88 11.79 6.83
CA ILE A 49 3.98 12.73 7.96
C ILE A 49 2.76 12.63 8.89
N LEU A 50 1.59 12.23 8.38
CA LEU A 50 0.38 12.03 9.20
C LEU A 50 0.56 10.95 10.28
N LYS A 51 1.54 10.05 10.14
CA LYS A 51 1.91 9.08 11.19
C LYS A 51 2.30 9.77 12.49
N LEU A 52 2.95 10.93 12.41
CA LEU A 52 3.39 11.71 13.58
C LEU A 52 2.20 12.23 14.40
N ARG A 53 1.04 12.42 13.76
CA ARG A 53 -0.18 12.89 14.42
C ARG A 53 -0.96 11.74 15.04
N ASN A 54 -1.31 10.72 14.24
CA ASN A 54 -2.08 9.57 14.70
C ASN A 54 -2.08 8.43 13.67
N ASN A 55 -1.88 7.19 14.11
CA ASN A 55 -1.87 6.01 13.24
C ASN A 55 -3.21 5.79 12.49
N ALA A 56 -4.36 6.04 13.13
CA ALA A 56 -5.67 5.92 12.50
C ALA A 56 -5.86 6.97 11.38
N ILE A 57 -5.37 8.20 11.59
CA ILE A 57 -5.41 9.27 10.58
C ILE A 57 -4.51 8.90 9.39
N TYR A 58 -3.31 8.39 9.65
CA TYR A 58 -2.41 7.92 8.61
C TYR A 58 -3.07 6.80 7.78
N ILE A 59 -3.54 5.73 8.41
CA ILE A 59 -4.14 4.58 7.70
C ILE A 59 -5.34 5.00 6.83
N ARG A 60 -6.13 5.98 7.28
CA ARG A 60 -7.31 6.46 6.54
C ARG A 60 -6.96 7.29 5.31
N ASN A 61 -5.86 8.05 5.35
CA ASN A 61 -5.56 9.07 4.35
C ASN A 61 -4.36 8.75 3.46
N HIS A 62 -3.46 7.87 3.91
CA HIS A 62 -2.26 7.51 3.17
C HIS A 62 -2.61 6.92 1.82
N ARG A 63 -2.03 7.46 0.74
CA ARG A 63 -2.35 7.12 -0.66
C ARG A 63 -3.75 7.50 -1.12
N GLY A 64 -4.36 8.44 -0.39
CA GLY A 64 -5.65 9.02 -0.70
C GLY A 64 -5.53 10.26 -1.58
N ILE A 65 -5.61 11.44 -0.95
CA ILE A 65 -5.67 12.73 -1.65
C ILE A 65 -4.37 13.04 -2.41
N THR A 66 -3.21 12.75 -1.82
CA THR A 66 -1.88 13.04 -2.40
C THR A 66 -1.57 12.24 -3.66
N HIS A 67 -2.35 11.19 -3.93
CA HIS A 67 -2.23 10.32 -5.11
C HIS A 67 -3.36 10.55 -6.13
N SER A 68 -4.23 11.53 -5.90
CA SER A 68 -5.37 11.84 -6.78
C SER A 68 -4.93 12.50 -8.09
N ILE A 69 -5.83 12.55 -9.08
CA ILE A 69 -5.56 13.20 -10.37
C ILE A 69 -5.09 14.66 -10.17
N PRO A 70 -5.77 15.52 -9.37
CA PRO A 70 -5.27 16.87 -9.12
C PRO A 70 -3.87 16.88 -8.48
N ALA A 71 -3.60 16.00 -7.53
CA ALA A 71 -2.30 15.94 -6.87
C ALA A 71 -1.17 15.56 -7.84
N VAL A 72 -1.44 14.65 -8.78
CA VAL A 72 -0.51 14.25 -9.85
C VAL A 72 -0.08 15.45 -10.72
N PHE A 73 -0.96 16.44 -10.93
CA PHE A 73 -0.61 17.69 -11.64
C PHE A 73 0.02 18.76 -10.74
N ILE A 74 -0.33 18.81 -9.46
CA ILE A 74 0.18 19.82 -8.52
C ILE A 74 1.61 19.52 -8.09
N TRP A 75 1.96 18.27 -7.78
CA TRP A 75 3.29 17.91 -7.30
C TRP A 75 4.43 18.36 -8.23
N PRO A 76 4.37 18.11 -9.54
CA PRO A 76 5.44 18.52 -10.46
C PRO A 76 5.62 20.03 -10.49
N LEU A 77 4.54 20.81 -10.41
CA LEU A 77 4.61 22.27 -10.34
C LEU A 77 5.30 22.75 -9.06
N LEU A 78 4.92 22.19 -7.91
CA LEU A 78 5.53 22.53 -6.62
C LEU A 78 7.01 22.16 -6.57
N VAL A 79 7.35 20.95 -7.02
CA VAL A 79 8.74 20.46 -7.03
C VAL A 79 9.59 21.27 -8.00
N THR A 80 9.09 21.55 -9.20
CA THR A 80 9.81 22.39 -10.18
C THR A 80 10.01 23.80 -9.65
N GLY A 81 8.97 24.42 -9.08
CA GLY A 81 9.07 25.75 -8.48
C GLY A 81 10.08 25.81 -7.33
N LEU A 82 10.18 24.76 -6.51
CA LEU A 82 11.20 24.64 -5.47
C LEU A 82 12.61 24.52 -6.07
N ILE A 83 12.78 23.72 -7.12
CA ILE A 83 14.07 23.56 -7.82
C ILE A 83 14.52 24.89 -8.42
N MET A 84 13.61 25.62 -9.06
CA MET A 84 13.89 26.93 -9.65
C MET A 84 14.33 27.99 -8.64
N PHE A 85 14.11 27.80 -7.34
CA PHE A 85 14.67 28.69 -6.32
C PHE A 85 16.19 28.56 -6.22
N PHE A 86 16.73 27.36 -6.49
CA PHE A 86 18.16 27.05 -6.38
C PHE A 86 18.89 27.00 -7.73
N PHE A 87 18.16 26.73 -8.82
CA PHE A 87 18.68 26.59 -10.18
C PHE A 87 18.03 27.65 -11.07
N GLN A 88 18.82 28.62 -11.55
CA GLN A 88 18.31 29.78 -12.29
C GLN A 88 18.51 29.68 -13.81
N ASN A 89 19.46 28.85 -14.27
CA ASN A 89 19.79 28.70 -15.69
C ASN A 89 19.53 27.25 -16.15
N VAL A 90 18.28 26.81 -16.04
CA VAL A 90 17.87 25.47 -16.45
C VAL A 90 16.68 25.51 -17.39
N ASP A 91 16.52 24.48 -18.21
CA ASP A 91 15.30 24.31 -18.97
C ASP A 91 14.15 23.87 -18.05
N ILE A 92 13.29 24.84 -17.72
CA ILE A 92 12.15 24.66 -16.81
C ILE A 92 11.17 23.61 -17.34
N PHE A 93 10.95 23.57 -18.65
CA PHE A 93 9.99 22.63 -19.25
C PHE A 93 10.47 21.19 -19.07
N HIS A 94 11.74 20.93 -19.32
CA HIS A 94 12.30 19.60 -19.16
C HIS A 94 12.40 19.17 -17.69
N VAL A 95 12.72 20.07 -16.75
CA VAL A 95 12.65 19.80 -15.30
C VAL A 95 11.21 19.44 -14.89
N TRP A 96 10.23 20.22 -15.33
CA TRP A 96 8.81 19.94 -15.05
C TRP A 96 8.35 18.63 -15.66
N ALA A 97 8.66 18.37 -16.94
CA ALA A 97 8.21 17.19 -17.67
C ALA A 97 8.73 15.89 -17.05
N TRP A 98 10.02 15.83 -16.72
CA TRP A 98 10.62 14.65 -16.08
C TRP A 98 10.16 14.46 -14.64
N THR A 99 9.99 15.56 -13.89
CA THR A 99 9.36 15.51 -12.56
C THR A 99 7.92 14.99 -12.65
N PHE A 100 7.18 15.40 -13.69
CA PHE A 100 5.81 14.95 -13.92
C PHE A 100 5.74 13.47 -14.25
N ILE A 101 6.62 12.98 -15.12
CA ILE A 101 6.77 11.54 -15.41
C ILE A 101 7.06 10.76 -14.13
N ALA A 102 7.94 11.27 -13.26
CA ALA A 102 8.25 10.62 -11.98
C ALA A 102 7.03 10.51 -11.05
N VAL A 103 6.24 11.57 -10.91
CA VAL A 103 5.00 11.57 -10.12
C VAL A 103 3.96 10.60 -10.70
N ILE A 104 3.78 10.61 -12.03
CA ILE A 104 2.87 9.67 -12.71
C ILE A 104 3.31 8.24 -12.46
N LEU A 105 4.62 7.95 -12.64
CA LEU A 105 5.14 6.61 -12.47
C LEU A 105 4.95 6.11 -11.03
N HIS A 106 5.20 6.96 -10.02
CA HIS A 106 4.95 6.65 -8.62
C HIS A 106 3.51 6.19 -8.40
N VAL A 107 2.52 7.03 -8.78
CA VAL A 107 1.11 6.71 -8.54
C VAL A 107 0.68 5.49 -9.36
N PHE A 108 1.20 5.35 -10.58
CA PHE A 108 0.93 4.21 -11.44
C PHE A 108 1.39 2.90 -10.82
N VAL A 109 2.65 2.78 -10.36
CA VAL A 109 3.15 1.53 -9.78
C VAL A 109 2.45 1.18 -8.46
N ASP A 110 1.98 2.18 -7.72
CA ASP A 110 1.25 1.96 -6.47
C ASP A 110 -0.14 1.33 -6.68
N ILE A 111 -0.75 1.53 -7.84
CA ILE A 111 -1.99 0.83 -8.21
C ILE A 111 -1.77 -0.70 -8.26
N PHE A 112 -0.56 -1.16 -8.58
CA PHE A 112 -0.28 -2.60 -8.71
C PHE A 112 -0.05 -3.32 -7.38
N ASN A 113 0.02 -2.60 -6.26
CA ASN A 113 0.13 -3.22 -4.95
C ASN A 113 -1.26 -3.65 -4.40
N ALA A 114 -1.27 -4.38 -3.30
CA ALA A 114 -2.51 -4.93 -2.72
C ALA A 114 -3.33 -3.92 -1.90
N TYR A 115 -2.75 -2.77 -1.56
CA TYR A 115 -3.41 -1.70 -0.81
C TYR A 115 -4.08 -0.69 -1.76
N GLY A 116 -3.46 -0.48 -2.93
CA GLY A 116 -3.88 0.46 -3.95
C GLY A 116 -3.69 1.92 -3.57
N THR A 117 -4.33 2.78 -4.36
CA THR A 117 -4.40 4.22 -4.18
C THR A 117 -5.81 4.73 -4.52
N GLN A 118 -6.14 5.95 -4.10
CA GLN A 118 -7.34 6.65 -4.60
C GLN A 118 -7.03 7.48 -5.85
N ALA A 119 -6.32 6.87 -6.82
CA ALA A 119 -5.85 7.52 -8.04
C ALA A 119 -6.94 8.18 -8.88
N LEU A 120 -8.21 7.74 -8.77
CA LEU A 120 -9.33 8.27 -9.55
C LEU A 120 -10.07 9.45 -8.89
N ARG A 121 -9.58 9.97 -7.76
CA ARG A 121 -10.15 11.19 -7.17
C ARG A 121 -9.91 12.39 -8.11
N PRO A 122 -10.89 13.31 -8.24
CA PRO A 122 -12.12 13.42 -7.45
C PRO A 122 -13.32 12.61 -7.98
N PHE A 123 -13.22 12.00 -9.17
CA PHE A 123 -14.34 11.28 -9.80
C PHE A 123 -14.79 10.05 -9.03
N SER A 124 -13.86 9.35 -8.36
CA SER A 124 -14.18 8.22 -7.49
C SER A 124 -13.34 8.21 -6.22
N LYS A 125 -13.96 7.88 -5.09
CA LYS A 125 -13.27 7.64 -3.81
C LYS A 125 -12.85 6.17 -3.63
N LYS A 126 -13.09 5.30 -4.63
CA LYS A 126 -12.72 3.88 -4.57
C LYS A 126 -11.20 3.72 -4.56
N TRP A 127 -10.73 2.75 -3.78
CA TRP A 127 -9.35 2.30 -3.80
C TRP A 127 -9.12 1.40 -5.01
N VAL A 128 -8.17 1.76 -5.87
CA VAL A 128 -7.78 0.96 -7.02
C VAL A 128 -6.54 0.16 -6.64
N ALA A 129 -6.73 -1.15 -6.45
CA ALA A 129 -5.67 -2.07 -6.04
C ALA A 129 -5.68 -3.31 -6.94
N LEU A 130 -4.63 -3.52 -7.72
CA LEU A 130 -4.49 -4.70 -8.57
C LEU A 130 -3.81 -5.85 -7.83
N GLY A 131 -3.10 -5.63 -6.73
CA GLY A 131 -2.53 -6.71 -5.92
C GLY A 131 -1.69 -7.71 -6.71
N VAL A 132 -0.73 -7.22 -7.50
CA VAL A 132 0.16 -7.97 -8.41
C VAL A 132 1.60 -7.98 -7.88
N ILE A 133 2.05 -6.89 -7.29
CA ILE A 133 3.38 -6.74 -6.69
C ILE A 133 3.30 -6.46 -5.19
N ASN A 134 4.35 -6.82 -4.46
CA ASN A 134 4.44 -6.49 -3.03
C ASN A 134 4.72 -4.99 -2.85
N THR A 135 4.39 -4.44 -1.68
CA THR A 135 4.76 -3.06 -1.34
C THR A 135 6.27 -2.85 -1.45
N PHE A 136 7.07 -3.76 -0.88
CA PHE A 136 8.50 -3.87 -1.15
C PHE A 136 8.71 -5.13 -2.00
N ASP A 137 8.96 -4.94 -3.29
CA ASP A 137 9.22 -6.03 -4.23
C ASP A 137 10.74 -6.14 -4.45
N PRO A 138 11.42 -7.17 -3.89
CA PRO A 138 12.87 -7.25 -3.93
C PRO A 138 13.42 -7.31 -5.36
N PHE A 139 12.67 -7.90 -6.31
CA PHE A 139 13.11 -8.00 -7.69
C PHE A 139 13.13 -6.62 -8.34
N ILE A 140 12.04 -5.85 -8.19
CA ILE A 140 11.95 -4.49 -8.73
C ILE A 140 13.03 -3.59 -8.08
N PHE A 141 13.21 -3.66 -6.77
CA PHE A 141 14.26 -2.88 -6.10
C PHE A 141 15.65 -3.25 -6.62
N THR A 142 15.95 -4.55 -6.68
CA THR A 142 17.29 -5.05 -7.07
C THR A 142 17.60 -4.71 -8.52
N ILE A 143 16.65 -4.86 -9.45
CA ILE A 143 16.92 -4.58 -10.86
C ILE A 143 17.17 -3.10 -11.13
N HIS A 144 16.51 -2.20 -10.39
CA HIS A 144 16.84 -0.77 -10.42
C HIS A 144 18.25 -0.51 -9.90
N MET A 145 18.63 -1.14 -8.78
CA MET A 145 19.99 -1.01 -8.24
C MET A 145 21.05 -1.52 -9.22
N VAL A 146 20.83 -2.69 -9.82
CA VAL A 146 21.73 -3.25 -10.85
C VAL A 146 21.83 -2.30 -12.05
N GLY A 147 20.72 -1.77 -12.54
CA GLY A 147 20.73 -0.79 -13.64
C GLY A 147 21.52 0.47 -13.30
N ILE A 148 21.34 1.01 -12.09
CA ILE A 148 22.10 2.17 -11.60
C ILE A 148 23.59 1.85 -11.50
N PHE A 149 23.97 0.71 -10.93
CA PHE A 149 25.38 0.31 -10.85
C PHE A 149 26.00 0.14 -12.23
N ILE A 150 25.34 -0.54 -13.15
CA ILE A 150 25.82 -0.72 -14.53
C ILE A 150 26.06 0.64 -15.20
N TRP A 151 25.13 1.58 -15.03
CA TRP A 151 25.29 2.95 -15.54
C TRP A 151 26.47 3.68 -14.88
N LEU A 152 26.62 3.60 -13.55
CA LEU A 152 27.74 4.20 -12.82
C LEU A 152 29.11 3.66 -13.26
N PHE A 153 29.18 2.41 -13.72
CA PHE A 153 30.39 1.82 -14.30
C PHE A 153 30.61 2.16 -15.79
N GLY A 154 29.90 3.16 -16.32
CA GLY A 154 30.14 3.73 -17.64
C GLY A 154 29.31 3.11 -18.77
N ALA A 155 28.34 2.26 -18.47
CA ALA A 155 27.42 1.77 -19.48
C ALA A 155 26.52 2.90 -20.02
N HIS A 156 26.09 2.77 -21.26
CA HIS A 156 25.20 3.76 -21.87
C HIS A 156 23.84 3.83 -21.13
N PRO A 157 23.37 5.00 -20.68
CA PRO A 157 22.16 5.13 -19.86
C PRO A 157 20.93 4.58 -20.58
N GLY A 158 20.77 4.89 -21.87
CA GLY A 158 19.60 4.44 -22.64
C GLY A 158 19.45 2.92 -22.72
N TYR A 159 20.44 2.21 -23.25
CA TYR A 159 20.39 0.74 -23.31
C TYR A 159 20.20 0.12 -21.94
N THR A 160 20.84 0.67 -20.90
CA THR A 160 20.76 0.16 -19.52
C THR A 160 19.33 0.29 -18.97
N PHE A 161 18.79 1.50 -18.91
CA PHE A 161 17.49 1.75 -18.30
C PHE A 161 16.32 1.27 -19.14
N LEU A 162 16.40 1.35 -20.49
CA LEU A 162 15.36 0.78 -21.36
C LEU A 162 15.29 -0.74 -21.23
N THR A 163 16.44 -1.43 -21.19
CA THR A 163 16.48 -2.89 -20.97
C THR A 163 15.94 -3.24 -19.59
N MET A 164 16.35 -2.51 -18.55
CA MET A 164 15.83 -2.67 -17.19
C MET A 164 14.31 -2.54 -17.14
N TYR A 165 13.73 -1.49 -17.73
CA TYR A 165 12.28 -1.31 -17.79
C TYR A 165 11.58 -2.39 -18.64
N ALA A 166 12.17 -2.84 -19.73
CA ALA A 166 11.63 -3.96 -20.52
C ALA A 166 11.56 -5.25 -19.69
N VAL A 167 12.59 -5.55 -18.88
CA VAL A 167 12.59 -6.69 -17.95
C VAL A 167 11.53 -6.52 -16.87
N ILE A 168 11.36 -5.30 -16.32
CA ILE A 168 10.30 -5.01 -15.34
C ILE A 168 8.91 -5.23 -15.96
N VAL A 169 8.67 -4.79 -17.20
CA VAL A 169 7.41 -5.06 -17.91
C VAL A 169 7.16 -6.56 -18.05
N GLY A 170 8.17 -7.33 -18.47
CA GLY A 170 8.11 -8.80 -18.52
C GLY A 170 7.79 -9.41 -17.15
N TYR A 171 8.40 -8.89 -16.08
CA TYR A 171 8.08 -9.27 -14.71
C TYR A 171 6.61 -9.03 -14.37
N TYR A 172 6.06 -7.83 -14.63
CA TYR A 172 4.63 -7.56 -14.42
C TYR A 172 3.73 -8.53 -15.17
N ILE A 173 4.01 -8.81 -16.45
CA ILE A 173 3.26 -9.78 -17.26
C ILE A 173 3.25 -11.15 -16.56
N LEU A 174 4.42 -11.64 -16.13
CA LEU A 174 4.53 -12.90 -15.41
C LEU A 174 3.72 -12.90 -14.11
N ARG A 175 3.78 -11.81 -13.33
CA ARG A 175 3.00 -11.65 -12.10
C ARG A 175 1.49 -11.66 -12.35
N PHE A 176 1.03 -11.05 -13.43
CA PHE A 176 -0.37 -11.11 -13.84
C PHE A 176 -0.81 -12.53 -14.23
N ILE A 177 0.02 -13.27 -14.97
CA ILE A 177 -0.25 -14.67 -15.32
C ILE A 177 -0.39 -15.52 -14.06
N MET A 178 0.55 -15.40 -13.12
CA MET A 178 0.49 -16.12 -11.83
C MET A 178 -0.78 -15.76 -11.05
N LYS A 179 -1.14 -14.46 -10.98
CA LYS A 179 -2.36 -14.02 -10.31
C LYS A 179 -3.62 -14.61 -10.97
N ARG A 180 -3.68 -14.66 -12.30
CA ARG A 180 -4.82 -15.24 -13.04
C ARG A 180 -4.97 -16.74 -12.74
N GLN A 181 -3.87 -17.48 -12.68
CA GLN A 181 -3.87 -18.90 -12.27
C GLN A 181 -4.44 -19.09 -10.87
N ILE A 182 -4.00 -18.28 -9.89
CA ILE A 182 -4.53 -18.32 -8.52
C ILE A 182 -6.04 -18.08 -8.49
N ILE A 183 -6.53 -17.09 -9.25
CA ILE A 183 -7.97 -16.79 -9.35
C ILE A 183 -8.73 -17.97 -9.95
N HIS A 184 -8.17 -18.61 -10.97
CA HIS A 184 -8.79 -19.78 -11.61
C HIS A 184 -8.95 -20.94 -10.62
N ASP A 185 -7.87 -21.31 -9.92
CA ASP A 185 -7.88 -22.40 -8.93
C ASP A 185 -8.87 -22.11 -7.78
N LEU A 186 -8.93 -20.87 -7.30
CA LEU A 186 -9.85 -20.46 -6.25
C LEU A 186 -11.32 -20.61 -6.66
N LYS A 187 -11.64 -20.21 -7.89
CA LYS A 187 -13.01 -20.35 -8.43
C LYS A 187 -13.44 -21.81 -8.51
N GLN A 188 -12.52 -22.72 -8.83
CA GLN A 188 -12.80 -24.16 -8.84
C GLN A 188 -13.01 -24.72 -7.42
N GLN A 189 -12.20 -24.30 -6.44
CA GLN A 189 -12.28 -24.84 -5.07
C GLN A 189 -13.43 -24.27 -4.23
N VAL A 190 -13.74 -22.98 -4.36
CA VAL A 190 -14.69 -22.27 -3.48
C VAL A 190 -16.08 -22.11 -4.13
N GLY A 191 -16.18 -22.20 -5.45
CA GLY A 191 -17.42 -22.00 -6.19
C GLY A 191 -17.80 -20.53 -6.34
N LYS A 192 -18.98 -20.13 -5.85
CA LYS A 192 -19.51 -18.76 -6.03
C LYS A 192 -18.76 -17.75 -5.15
N ILE A 193 -17.93 -16.92 -5.78
CA ILE A 193 -17.10 -15.91 -5.14
C ILE A 193 -17.64 -14.51 -5.46
N GLU A 194 -17.85 -13.69 -4.43
CA GLU A 194 -18.21 -12.27 -4.58
C GLU A 194 -16.97 -11.41 -4.83
N GLN A 195 -15.91 -11.65 -4.06
CA GLN A 195 -14.68 -10.86 -4.13
C GLN A 195 -13.46 -11.69 -3.76
N ILE A 196 -12.35 -11.46 -4.46
CA ILE A 196 -11.04 -12.04 -4.15
C ILE A 196 -10.07 -10.91 -3.87
N ILE A 197 -9.42 -10.97 -2.71
CA ILE A 197 -8.33 -10.08 -2.33
C ILE A 197 -7.05 -10.90 -2.36
N ILE A 198 -6.14 -10.53 -3.26
CA ILE A 198 -4.86 -11.19 -3.44
C ILE A 198 -3.76 -10.23 -3.02
N SER A 199 -2.86 -10.69 -2.15
CA SER A 199 -1.73 -9.92 -1.66
C SER A 199 -0.44 -10.71 -1.85
N PRO A 200 0.41 -10.34 -2.81
CA PRO A 200 1.72 -10.98 -2.96
C PRO A 200 2.61 -10.77 -1.76
N THR A 201 3.53 -11.71 -1.52
CA THR A 201 4.55 -11.59 -0.48
C THR A 201 5.92 -11.24 -1.08
N ILE A 202 6.89 -10.94 -0.22
CA ILE A 202 8.31 -10.76 -0.58
C ILE A 202 8.84 -12.00 -1.33
N LYS A 203 8.33 -13.19 -1.02
CA LYS A 203 8.67 -14.41 -1.75
C LYS A 203 7.88 -14.47 -3.06
N PHE A 204 8.61 -14.51 -4.17
CA PHE A 204 8.06 -14.45 -5.53
C PHE A 204 6.89 -15.42 -5.78
N ARG A 205 7.00 -16.69 -5.39
CA ARG A 205 5.94 -17.71 -5.61
C ARG A 205 4.93 -17.84 -4.47
N GLN A 206 4.88 -16.90 -3.53
CA GLN A 206 3.97 -16.96 -2.39
C GLN A 206 3.04 -15.74 -2.34
N TRP A 207 1.74 -16.04 -2.20
CA TRP A 207 0.66 -15.05 -2.16
C TRP A 207 -0.29 -15.36 -1.01
N ARG A 208 -0.78 -14.33 -0.35
CA ARG A 208 -1.88 -14.40 0.61
C ARG A 208 -3.17 -14.10 -0.13
N VAL A 209 -4.22 -14.80 0.24
CA VAL A 209 -5.54 -14.67 -0.39
C VAL A 209 -6.60 -14.61 0.69
N ALA A 210 -7.51 -13.66 0.56
CA ALA A 210 -8.78 -13.68 1.27
C ALA A 210 -9.92 -13.67 0.24
N VAL A 211 -10.90 -14.54 0.43
CA VAL A 211 -12.06 -14.68 -0.46
C VAL A 211 -13.32 -14.37 0.33
N ILE A 212 -14.17 -13.55 -0.26
CA ILE A 212 -15.53 -13.28 0.22
C ILE A 212 -16.50 -14.08 -0.65
N SER A 213 -17.27 -14.94 0.00
CA SER A 213 -18.43 -15.60 -0.59
C SER A 213 -19.72 -15.16 0.12
N GLU A 214 -20.86 -15.60 -0.39
CA GLU A 214 -22.17 -15.29 0.22
C GLU A 214 -22.25 -15.72 1.68
N LYS A 215 -21.71 -16.91 2.01
CA LYS A 215 -21.87 -17.52 3.34
C LYS A 215 -20.59 -17.56 4.19
N HIS A 216 -19.42 -17.41 3.58
CA HIS A 216 -18.13 -17.62 4.25
C HIS A 216 -17.05 -16.65 3.79
N PHE A 217 -16.12 -16.36 4.70
CA PHE A 217 -14.79 -15.86 4.39
C PHE A 217 -13.82 -17.04 4.32
N TYR A 218 -12.98 -17.09 3.28
CA TYR A 218 -11.90 -18.07 3.18
C TYR A 218 -10.56 -17.36 3.24
N VAL A 219 -9.64 -17.89 4.04
CA VAL A 219 -8.26 -17.45 4.08
C VAL A 219 -7.42 -18.53 3.43
N ALA A 220 -6.72 -18.17 2.35
CA ALA A 220 -5.95 -19.09 1.55
C ALA A 220 -4.53 -18.57 1.31
N ARG A 221 -3.66 -19.48 0.89
CA ARG A 221 -2.29 -19.15 0.49
C ARG A 221 -1.99 -19.87 -0.81
N ALA A 222 -1.47 -19.13 -1.78
CA ALA A 222 -0.90 -19.72 -2.98
C ALA A 222 0.62 -19.88 -2.78
N MET A 223 1.14 -21.09 -2.96
CA MET A 223 2.57 -21.40 -2.87
C MET A 223 2.95 -22.30 -4.03
N ASN A 224 3.96 -21.90 -4.81
CA ASN A 224 4.49 -22.68 -5.93
C ASN A 224 3.40 -23.13 -6.93
N GLY A 225 2.45 -22.25 -7.21
CA GLY A 225 1.37 -22.51 -8.17
C GLY A 225 0.22 -23.37 -7.62
N LYS A 226 0.21 -23.71 -6.33
CA LYS A 226 -0.90 -24.40 -5.68
C LYS A 226 -1.58 -23.50 -4.66
N VAL A 227 -2.91 -23.50 -4.67
CA VAL A 227 -3.73 -22.78 -3.70
C VAL A 227 -4.19 -23.73 -2.59
N VAL A 228 -3.93 -23.33 -1.34
CA VAL A 228 -4.35 -24.07 -0.14
C VAL A 228 -5.24 -23.16 0.72
N ILE A 229 -6.45 -23.61 1.01
CA ILE A 229 -7.34 -22.98 1.99
C ILE A 229 -6.81 -23.30 3.38
N LEU A 230 -6.52 -22.28 4.17
CA LEU A 230 -6.00 -22.40 5.52
C LEU A 230 -7.10 -22.35 6.56
N ASP A 231 -8.02 -21.39 6.42
CA ASP A 231 -9.12 -21.18 7.37
C ASP A 231 -10.40 -20.82 6.63
N ARG A 232 -11.53 -21.16 7.25
CA ARG A 232 -12.88 -20.87 6.76
C ARG A 232 -13.71 -20.34 7.92
N TYR A 233 -14.29 -19.16 7.74
CA TYR A 233 -15.17 -18.52 8.73
C TYR A 233 -16.54 -18.30 8.12
N LYS A 234 -17.60 -18.51 8.90
CA LYS A 234 -18.95 -18.12 8.49
C LYS A 234 -19.03 -16.60 8.44
N ARG A 235 -19.64 -16.06 7.38
CA ARG A 235 -19.92 -14.63 7.27
C ARG A 235 -21.15 -14.32 8.11
N VAL A 236 -20.92 -13.75 9.29
CA VAL A 236 -21.98 -13.37 10.24
C VAL A 236 -22.09 -11.84 10.23
N PRO A 237 -23.28 -11.28 9.96
CA PRO A 237 -23.49 -9.84 10.05
C PRO A 237 -23.24 -9.35 11.48
N LEU A 238 -22.89 -8.07 11.63
CA LEU A 238 -22.77 -7.47 12.95
C LEU A 238 -24.15 -7.49 13.64
N PRO A 239 -24.26 -7.99 14.89
CA PRO A 239 -25.52 -8.00 15.60
C PRO A 239 -25.90 -6.58 16.02
N GLU A 240 -27.21 -6.31 16.10
CA GLU A 240 -27.73 -4.99 16.46
C GLU A 240 -27.79 -4.74 17.98
N THR A 241 -26.80 -5.25 18.74
CA THR A 241 -26.74 -5.05 20.20
C THR A 241 -26.36 -3.62 20.56
N LYS A 242 -26.73 -3.18 21.77
CA LYS A 242 -26.36 -1.85 22.28
C LYS A 242 -24.83 -1.70 22.35
N THR A 243 -24.12 -2.74 22.80
CA THR A 243 -22.66 -2.80 22.90
C THR A 243 -21.97 -2.54 21.56
N ILE A 244 -22.40 -3.22 20.48
CA ILE A 244 -21.82 -2.97 19.15
C ILE A 244 -22.16 -1.57 18.66
N LYS A 245 -23.40 -1.09 18.85
CA LYS A 245 -23.76 0.29 18.45
C LYS A 245 -22.91 1.33 19.17
N ALA A 246 -22.56 1.12 20.44
CA ALA A 246 -21.65 1.98 21.19
C ALA A 246 -20.22 1.91 20.63
N ALA A 247 -19.66 0.71 20.45
CA ALA A 247 -18.32 0.52 19.90
C ALA A 247 -18.15 1.10 18.48
N MET A 248 -19.20 1.07 17.65
CA MET A 248 -19.18 1.63 16.29
C MET A 248 -19.00 3.15 16.24
N LYS A 249 -19.20 3.87 17.35
CA LYS A 249 -18.92 5.32 17.45
C LYS A 249 -17.42 5.62 17.56
N ASP A 250 -16.60 4.62 17.88
CA ASP A 250 -15.17 4.80 18.09
C ASP A 250 -14.40 5.05 16.78
N LYS A 251 -13.40 5.94 16.88
CA LYS A 251 -12.55 6.35 15.74
C LYS A 251 -11.64 5.23 15.23
N ASN A 252 -11.16 4.34 16.11
CA ASN A 252 -10.29 3.22 15.77
C ASN A 252 -11.09 2.12 15.05
N ILE A 253 -12.32 1.83 15.47
CA ILE A 253 -13.25 0.95 14.75
C ILE A 253 -13.63 1.53 13.39
N SER A 254 -14.00 2.81 13.33
CA SER A 254 -14.33 3.48 12.06
C SER A 254 -13.15 3.46 11.08
N ALA A 255 -11.94 3.73 11.57
CA ALA A 255 -10.72 3.61 10.77
C ALA A 255 -10.51 2.17 10.30
N PHE A 256 -10.71 1.18 11.17
CA PHE A 256 -10.59 -0.25 10.84
C PHE A 256 -11.50 -0.68 9.70
N LEU A 257 -12.80 -0.40 9.84
CA LEU A 257 -13.81 -0.78 8.87
C LEU A 257 -13.65 -0.05 7.54
N SER A 258 -13.02 1.13 7.54
CA SER A 258 -12.72 1.86 6.29
C SER A 258 -11.67 1.16 5.41
N PHE A 259 -10.79 0.34 5.99
CA PHE A 259 -9.72 -0.35 5.25
C PHE A 259 -9.89 -1.87 5.17
N SER A 260 -10.69 -2.48 6.07
CA SER A 260 -10.80 -3.93 6.24
C SER A 260 -12.12 -4.47 5.68
N PRO A 261 -12.16 -4.91 4.41
CA PRO A 261 -13.35 -5.51 3.83
C PRO A 261 -13.58 -6.97 4.28
N VAL A 262 -12.57 -7.63 4.87
CA VAL A 262 -12.66 -9.03 5.31
C VAL A 262 -12.25 -9.12 6.77
N TYR A 263 -13.25 -9.14 7.65
CA TYR A 263 -13.04 -9.21 9.07
C TYR A 263 -13.99 -10.18 9.75
N ARG A 264 -13.59 -10.61 10.94
CA ARG A 264 -14.49 -11.18 11.95
C ARG A 264 -14.59 -10.23 13.12
N TRP A 265 -15.63 -10.39 13.92
CA TRP A 265 -15.84 -9.63 15.14
C TRP A 265 -16.07 -10.61 16.30
N GLU A 266 -15.69 -10.17 17.49
CA GLU A 266 -15.88 -10.84 18.76
C GLU A 266 -16.36 -9.82 19.79
N VAL A 267 -17.19 -10.30 20.71
CA VAL A 267 -17.62 -9.53 21.88
C VAL A 267 -17.34 -10.42 23.08
N ASP A 268 -16.52 -9.93 23.99
CA ASP A 268 -16.20 -10.58 25.25
C ASP A 268 -16.74 -9.70 26.39
N GLU A 269 -17.62 -10.27 27.22
CA GLU A 269 -18.22 -9.58 28.37
C GLU A 269 -17.47 -9.97 29.65
N TYR A 270 -16.98 -8.97 30.38
CA TYR A 270 -16.34 -9.11 31.68
C TYR A 270 -17.24 -8.52 32.77
N LYS A 271 -16.80 -8.60 34.04
CA LYS A 271 -17.64 -8.14 35.19
C LYS A 271 -17.81 -6.62 35.24
N ASP A 272 -16.81 -5.90 34.76
CA ASP A 272 -16.62 -4.46 34.90
C ASP A 272 -16.62 -3.74 33.54
N HIS A 273 -16.44 -4.46 32.45
CA HIS A 273 -16.37 -3.91 31.10
C HIS A 273 -16.77 -4.93 30.03
N SER A 274 -17.01 -4.44 28.81
CA SER A 274 -17.18 -5.24 27.60
C SER A 274 -16.10 -4.91 26.58
N GLU A 275 -15.55 -5.91 25.92
CA GLU A 275 -14.60 -5.74 24.81
C GLU A 275 -15.26 -6.08 23.48
N VAL A 276 -15.17 -5.16 22.52
CA VAL A 276 -15.57 -5.40 21.13
C VAL A 276 -14.32 -5.41 20.27
N ARG A 277 -14.04 -6.57 19.66
CA ARG A 277 -12.82 -6.81 18.87
C ARG A 277 -13.18 -7.09 17.41
N PHE A 278 -12.48 -6.44 16.49
CA PHE A 278 -12.52 -6.70 15.06
C PHE A 278 -11.16 -7.21 14.59
N ILE A 279 -11.15 -8.27 13.79
CA ILE A 279 -9.94 -8.98 13.38
C ILE A 279 -9.89 -9.09 11.85
N ASP A 280 -8.82 -8.60 11.23
CA ASP A 280 -8.66 -8.62 9.77
C ASP A 280 -8.12 -9.97 9.29
N LEU A 281 -8.94 -10.68 8.51
CA LEU A 281 -8.64 -12.04 8.06
C LEU A 281 -7.61 -12.10 6.93
N ARG A 282 -7.19 -10.96 6.37
CA ARG A 282 -6.16 -10.92 5.32
C ARG A 282 -4.76 -11.13 5.89
N TYR A 283 -4.56 -10.82 7.17
CA TYR A 283 -3.22 -10.72 7.77
C TYR A 283 -2.81 -11.94 8.60
N ARG A 284 -3.13 -13.16 8.16
CA ARG A 284 -2.71 -14.38 8.86
C ARG A 284 -1.19 -14.52 8.98
N SER A 285 -0.70 -14.70 10.21
CA SER A 285 0.71 -14.96 10.52
C SER A 285 0.82 -16.05 11.58
N LYS A 286 1.70 -17.04 11.38
CA LYS A 286 1.96 -18.15 12.34
C LYS A 286 0.70 -18.79 12.98
N GLY A 287 -0.42 -18.86 12.25
CA GLY A 287 -1.67 -19.47 12.74
C GLY A 287 -2.67 -18.52 13.40
N TYR A 288 -2.36 -17.23 13.57
CA TYR A 288 -3.25 -16.24 14.15
C TYR A 288 -3.34 -14.96 13.30
N TYR A 289 -4.21 -14.03 13.69
CA TYR A 289 -4.51 -12.78 12.97
C TYR A 289 -4.10 -11.56 13.81
N PRO A 290 -2.88 -11.04 13.62
CA PRO A 290 -2.34 -9.96 14.44
C PRO A 290 -2.99 -8.59 14.22
N PHE A 291 -3.69 -8.34 13.13
CA PHE A 291 -4.20 -6.99 12.84
C PHE A 291 -5.63 -6.85 13.30
N VAL A 292 -5.82 -6.02 14.34
CA VAL A 292 -7.10 -5.90 15.04
C VAL A 292 -7.43 -4.45 15.35
N ALA A 293 -8.71 -4.23 15.60
CA ALA A 293 -9.23 -3.05 16.27
C ALA A 293 -10.04 -3.50 17.48
N ILE A 294 -9.83 -2.87 18.63
CA ILE A 294 -10.52 -3.23 19.86
C ILE A 294 -10.97 -1.98 20.59
N VAL A 295 -12.15 -2.05 21.19
CA VAL A 295 -12.75 -1.03 22.03
C VAL A 295 -13.16 -1.69 23.34
N GLN A 296 -12.84 -1.04 24.44
CA GLN A 296 -13.33 -1.38 25.77
C GLN A 296 -14.42 -0.38 26.15
N LEU A 297 -15.55 -0.91 26.58
CA LEU A 297 -16.72 -0.18 27.05
C LEU A 297 -16.92 -0.49 28.53
N ASP A 298 -17.24 0.49 29.36
CA ASP A 298 -17.69 0.22 30.73
C ASP A 298 -19.12 -0.34 30.77
N ASN A 299 -19.63 -0.61 31.96
CA ASN A 299 -20.99 -1.10 32.18
C ASN A 299 -22.09 -0.13 31.70
N ASP A 300 -21.77 1.16 31.57
CA ASP A 300 -22.66 2.20 31.04
C ASP A 300 -22.55 2.35 29.50
N LEU A 301 -21.72 1.51 28.86
CA LEU A 301 -21.42 1.51 27.43
C LEU A 301 -20.67 2.76 26.93
N GLU A 302 -19.93 3.42 27.83
CA GLU A 302 -19.03 4.51 27.48
C GLU A 302 -17.65 3.97 27.09
N ILE A 303 -17.02 4.60 26.09
CA ILE A 303 -15.72 4.14 25.56
C ILE A 303 -14.60 4.55 26.52
N VAL A 304 -14.02 3.56 27.19
CA VAL A 304 -12.92 3.76 28.15
C VAL A 304 -11.57 3.80 27.42
N SER A 305 -11.37 2.88 26.47
CA SER A 305 -10.11 2.75 25.74
C SER A 305 -10.33 2.11 24.37
N SER A 306 -9.48 2.44 23.40
CA SER A 306 -9.52 1.81 22.08
C SER A 306 -8.18 1.81 21.37
N TYR A 307 -7.97 0.81 20.52
CA TYR A 307 -6.73 0.64 19.77
C TYR A 307 -6.98 -0.01 18.41
N THR A 308 -6.29 0.46 17.37
CA THR A 308 -6.21 -0.21 16.06
C THR A 308 -4.75 -0.36 15.65
N GLY A 309 -4.33 -1.59 15.35
CA GLY A 309 -2.95 -1.87 14.96
C GLY A 309 -2.56 -3.34 14.95
N TRP A 310 -1.25 -3.57 14.85
CA TRP A 310 -0.65 -4.91 14.83
C TRP A 310 -0.32 -5.38 16.24
N ILE A 311 -0.83 -6.56 16.59
CA ILE A 311 -0.72 -7.19 17.89
C ILE A 311 -0.16 -8.58 17.73
N PHE A 312 1.04 -8.78 18.28
CA PHE A 312 1.73 -10.08 18.19
C PHE A 312 1.65 -10.88 19.49
N SER A 313 1.06 -10.32 20.55
CA SER A 313 0.89 -10.93 21.88
C SER A 313 -0.17 -10.18 22.69
N GLU A 314 -1.00 -10.88 23.46
CA GLU A 314 -2.01 -10.29 24.34
C GLU A 314 -1.42 -9.30 25.36
N GLU A 315 -0.23 -9.57 25.91
CA GLU A 315 0.44 -8.65 26.85
C GLU A 315 0.73 -7.27 26.24
N LYS A 316 1.10 -7.23 24.95
CA LYS A 316 1.29 -5.96 24.21
C LYS A 316 -0.01 -5.24 23.95
N LEU A 317 -1.10 -5.99 23.72
CA LEU A 317 -2.43 -5.39 23.58
C LEU A 317 -2.86 -4.73 24.89
N ARG A 318 -2.73 -5.45 26.00
CA ARG A 318 -3.01 -4.95 27.35
C ARG A 318 -2.24 -3.66 27.67
N LYS A 319 -0.94 -3.63 27.36
CA LYS A 319 -0.11 -2.41 27.50
C LYS A 319 -0.58 -1.24 26.63
N LYS A 320 -1.13 -1.51 25.43
CA LYS A 320 -1.63 -0.48 24.52
C LYS A 320 -3.01 0.03 24.89
N LEU A 321 -3.81 -0.79 25.58
CA LEU A 321 -5.14 -0.42 26.04
C LEU A 321 -5.14 0.38 27.35
N HIS A 322 -3.98 0.63 27.98
CA HIS A 322 -3.90 1.31 29.28
C HIS A 322 -4.94 0.74 30.27
N LEU A 323 -4.97 -0.59 30.40
CA LEU A 323 -5.86 -1.25 31.34
C LEU A 323 -5.66 -0.67 32.75
N ILE A 324 -6.78 -0.32 33.38
CA ILE A 324 -6.85 -0.16 34.84
C ILE A 324 -6.41 -1.52 35.43
N PRO A 325 -5.55 -1.55 36.46
CA PRO A 325 -5.05 -2.82 37.00
C PRO A 325 -6.21 -3.71 37.47
N ASP A 326 -6.04 -5.02 37.27
CA ASP A 326 -6.97 -6.12 37.64
C ASP A 326 -7.48 -6.03 39.09
#